data_AF-A0A1G1T4X6-F1
#
_entry.id   AF-A0A1G1T4X6-F1
#
_cell.length_a   1.000
_cell.length_b   1.000
_cell.length_c   1.000
_cell.angle_alpha   90.00
_cell.angle_beta   90.00
_cell.angle_gamma   90.00
#
_symmetry.space_group_name_H-M   'P 1'
#
loop_
_entity.id
_entity.type
_entity.pdbx_description
1 polymer ?
#
loop_
_entity_poly.entity_id
_entity_poly.type
_entity_poly.pdbx_seq_one_letter_code
_entity_poly.pdbx_strand_id
1 'polypeptide(L)'
;MVRTLWIWLLSNLGGTALLALDFSFKYPTDLAVPLVVGLMVALLSLACVPLAWPFFAMSRHACTELRCRLLALAGVLVVFGVAHMALLHWLPIGPPSSLLSFSRPYLGAAVLAVAWLYRPRQKTSKVVYA
;
A
#
# COMPACT_ATOMS: atom_id res chain seq x y z
N MET A 1 3.42 -12.67 7.66
CA MET A 1 2.64 -13.01 6.44
C MET A 1 1.28 -12.34 6.45
N VAL A 2 0.37 -12.72 7.35
CA VAL A 2 -1.03 -12.21 7.33
C VAL A 2 -1.12 -10.68 7.32
N ARG A 3 -0.39 -9.99 8.21
CA ARG A 3 -0.36 -8.51 8.24
C ARG A 3 0.14 -7.87 6.94
N THR A 4 1.17 -8.46 6.32
CA THR A 4 1.76 -7.99 5.06
C THR A 4 0.78 -8.14 3.90
N LEU A 5 0.06 -9.27 3.86
CA LEU A 5 -1.01 -9.53 2.89
C LEU A 5 -2.19 -8.55 3.07
N TRP A 6 -2.57 -8.24 4.31
CA TRP A 6 -3.61 -7.24 4.57
C TRP A 6 -3.21 -5.86 4.07
N ILE A 7 -1.96 -5.42 4.30
CA ILE A 7 -1.47 -4.13 3.81
C ILE A 7 -1.48 -4.11 2.28
N TRP A 8 -1.00 -5.18 1.65
CA TRP A 8 -1.02 -5.32 0.19
C TRP A 8 -2.45 -5.26 -0.36
N LEU A 9 -3.39 -5.99 0.24
CA LEU A 9 -4.79 -6.04 -0.19
C LEU A 9 -5.46 -4.66 -0.04
N LEU A 10 -5.35 -4.05 1.14
CA LEU A 10 -5.93 -2.72 1.42
C LEU A 10 -5.33 -1.65 0.50
N SER A 11 -4.02 -1.70 0.24
CA SER A 11 -3.34 -0.79 -0.66
C SER A 11 -3.84 -0.91 -2.11
N ASN A 12 -3.95 -2.14 -2.63
CA ASN A 12 -4.34 -2.36 -4.02
C ASN A 12 -5.83 -2.15 -4.24
N LEU A 13 -6.66 -2.66 -3.33
CA LEU A 13 -8.11 -2.47 -3.40
C LEU A 13 -8.47 -0.99 -3.20
N GLY A 14 -7.88 -0.34 -2.20
CA GLY A 14 -8.10 1.09 -1.92
C GLY A 14 -7.57 1.99 -3.02
N GLY A 15 -6.36 1.72 -3.52
CA GLY A 15 -5.77 2.46 -4.64
C GLY A 15 -6.62 2.36 -5.91
N THR A 16 -7.08 1.15 -6.25
CA THR A 16 -7.93 0.91 -7.42
C THR A 16 -9.32 1.53 -7.26
N ALA A 17 -9.91 1.47 -6.06
CA ALA A 17 -11.19 2.10 -5.79
C ALA A 17 -11.12 3.64 -5.91
N LEU A 18 -10.07 4.26 -5.39
CA LEU A 18 -9.84 5.70 -5.53
C LEU A 18 -9.61 6.09 -7.00
N LEU A 19 -8.85 5.28 -7.73
CA LEU A 19 -8.60 5.50 -9.16
C LEU A 19 -9.89 5.38 -9.98
N ALA A 20 -10.71 4.35 -9.69
CA ALA A 20 -12.00 4.13 -10.32
C ALA A 20 -12.99 5.26 -10.00
N LEU A 21 -12.94 5.80 -8.79
CA LEU A 21 -13.78 6.92 -8.38
C LEU A 21 -13.39 8.22 -9.10
N ASP A 22 -12.11 8.55 -9.22
CA ASP A 22 -11.64 9.71 -10.02
C ASP A 22 -12.00 9.57 -11.50
N PHE A 23 -11.84 8.37 -12.05
CA PHE A 23 -12.25 8.06 -13.43
C PHE A 23 -13.77 8.11 -13.60
N SER A 24 -14.56 7.63 -12.63
CA SER A 24 -16.02 7.68 -12.71
C SER A 24 -16.55 9.11 -12.76
N PHE A 25 -15.84 10.07 -12.17
CA PHE A 25 -16.21 11.49 -12.23
C PHE A 25 -15.82 12.16 -13.56
N LYS A 26 -14.70 11.77 -14.17
CA LYS A 26 -14.21 12.39 -15.42
C LYS A 26 -14.67 11.67 -16.69
N TYR A 27 -14.75 10.34 -16.66
CA TYR A 27 -15.00 9.45 -17.79
C TYR A 27 -15.86 8.24 -17.35
N PRO A 28 -17.17 8.43 -17.10
CA PRO A 28 -18.04 7.40 -16.54
C PRO A 28 -18.23 6.16 -17.42
N THR A 29 -17.98 6.26 -18.73
CA THR A 29 -18.08 5.14 -19.68
C THR A 29 -16.87 4.21 -19.66
N ASP A 30 -15.75 4.66 -19.09
CA ASP A 30 -14.44 4.00 -19.26
C ASP A 30 -13.95 3.36 -17.95
N LEU A 31 -14.88 2.84 -17.13
CA LEU A 31 -14.57 2.22 -15.84
C LEU A 31 -13.70 0.95 -15.93
N ALA A 32 -13.60 0.36 -17.11
CA ALA A 32 -12.72 -0.78 -17.37
C ALA A 32 -11.22 -0.41 -17.25
N VAL A 33 -10.86 0.83 -17.60
CA VAL A 33 -9.47 1.32 -17.58
C VAL A 33 -8.89 1.29 -16.16
N PRO A 34 -9.50 1.92 -15.13
CA PRO A 34 -8.97 1.88 -13.77
C PRO A 34 -8.96 0.47 -13.17
N LEU A 35 -9.88 -0.41 -13.58
CA LEU A 35 -9.89 -1.83 -13.16
C LEU A 35 -8.70 -2.61 -13.75
N VAL A 36 -8.43 -2.47 -15.05
CA VAL A 36 -7.30 -3.14 -15.70
C VAL A 36 -5.97 -2.59 -15.17
N VAL A 37 -5.85 -1.27 -15.04
CA VAL A 37 -4.67 -0.63 -14.43
C VAL A 37 -4.47 -1.12 -13.00
N GLY A 38 -5.54 -1.17 -12.20
CA GLY A 38 -5.48 -1.65 -10.83
C GLY A 38 -5.10 -3.12 -10.71
N LEU A 39 -5.60 -3.98 -11.60
CA LEU A 39 -5.21 -5.38 -11.67
C LEU A 39 -3.72 -5.55 -12.01
N MET A 40 -3.23 -4.78 -12.99
CA MET A 40 -1.82 -4.80 -13.37
C MET A 40 -0.92 -4.36 -12.20
N VAL A 41 -1.27 -3.27 -11.53
CA VAL A 41 -0.55 -2.79 -10.34
C VAL A 41 -0.60 -3.80 -9.19
N ALA A 42 -1.74 -4.47 -8.99
CA ALA A 42 -1.88 -5.52 -7.99
C ALA A 42 -0.94 -6.70 -8.27
N LEU A 43 -0.91 -7.21 -9.50
CA LEU A 43 -0.03 -8.32 -9.88
C LEU A 43 1.46 -7.95 -9.75
N LEU A 44 1.85 -6.76 -10.21
CA LEU A 44 3.23 -6.29 -10.11
C LEU A 44 3.66 -6.06 -8.66
N SER A 45 2.80 -5.46 -7.85
CA SER A 45 3.09 -5.25 -6.43
C SER A 45 3.09 -6.56 -5.65
N LEU A 46 2.30 -7.56 -6.05
CA LEU A 46 2.29 -8.90 -5.45
C LEU A 46 3.65 -9.58 -5.61
N ALA A 47 4.25 -9.49 -6.80
CA ALA A 47 5.59 -9.99 -7.06
C ALA A 47 6.67 -9.29 -6.19
N CYS A 48 6.39 -8.06 -5.75
CA CYS A 48 7.28 -7.29 -4.88
C CYS A 48 7.02 -7.50 -3.37
N VAL A 49 5.92 -8.15 -2.96
CA VAL A 49 5.61 -8.44 -1.55
C VAL A 49 6.71 -9.22 -0.82
N PRO A 50 7.41 -10.20 -1.43
CA PRO A 50 8.53 -10.89 -0.78
C PRO A 50 9.67 -9.94 -0.36
N LEU A 51 9.91 -8.84 -1.08
CA LEU A 51 10.92 -7.84 -0.71
C LEU A 51 10.56 -7.11 0.58
N ALA A 52 9.27 -7.01 0.91
CA ALA A 52 8.80 -6.41 2.16
C ALA A 52 9.07 -7.32 3.37
N TRP A 53 9.26 -8.63 3.15
CA TRP A 53 9.41 -9.64 4.20
C TRP A 53 10.45 -9.30 5.28
N PRO A 54 11.71 -8.95 4.95
CA PRO A 54 12.72 -8.65 5.97
C PRO A 54 12.31 -7.49 6.88
N PHE A 55 11.67 -6.45 6.33
CA PHE A 55 11.18 -5.30 7.11
C PHE A 55 10.08 -5.71 8.08
N PHE A 56 9.11 -6.51 7.63
CA PHE A 56 8.03 -6.97 8.51
C PHE A 56 8.49 -8.01 9.53
N ALA A 57 9.44 -8.88 9.18
CA ALA A 57 10.02 -9.85 10.10
C ALA A 57 10.78 -9.15 11.23
N MET A 58 11.58 -8.13 10.90
CA MET A 58 12.35 -7.37 11.88
C MET A 58 11.45 -6.50 12.78
N SER A 59 10.29 -6.03 12.28
CA SER A 59 9.28 -5.35 13.10
C SER A 59 8.69 -6.26 14.19
N ARG A 60 8.65 -7.57 13.98
CA ARG A 60 8.01 -8.52 14.90
C ARG A 60 8.89 -8.87 16.12
N HIS A 61 10.20 -8.75 15.98
CA HIS A 61 11.16 -9.22 16.99
C HIS A 61 11.79 -8.11 17.85
N ALA A 62 11.83 -6.85 17.38
CA ALA A 62 12.71 -5.85 17.99
C ALA A 62 12.10 -4.44 18.18
N CYS A 63 10.79 -4.26 17.96
CA CYS A 63 10.24 -2.90 17.84
C CYS A 63 9.24 -2.51 18.94
N THR A 64 9.51 -1.36 19.57
CA THR A 64 8.51 -0.49 20.19
C THR A 64 7.51 0.01 19.14
N GLU A 65 6.23 0.17 19.48
CA GLU A 65 5.12 0.55 18.57
C GLU A 65 5.48 1.60 17.50
N LEU A 66 6.21 2.67 17.86
CA LEU A 66 6.64 3.72 16.93
C LEU A 66 7.69 3.22 15.90
N ARG A 67 8.69 2.47 16.35
CA ARG A 67 9.72 1.86 15.48
C ARG A 67 9.11 0.83 14.54
N CYS A 68 8.14 0.05 15.02
CA CYS A 68 7.34 -0.90 14.23
C CYS A 68 6.68 -0.19 13.05
N ARG A 69 6.04 0.96 13.31
CA ARG A 69 5.33 1.75 12.30
C ARG A 69 6.28 2.34 11.26
N LEU A 70 7.42 2.88 11.68
CA LEU A 70 8.44 3.40 10.77
C LEU A 70 9.05 2.30 9.89
N LEU A 71 9.33 1.12 10.46
CA LEU A 71 9.88 0.00 9.71
C LEU A 71 8.87 -0.55 8.68
N ALA A 72 7.58 -0.60 9.05
CA ALA A 72 6.51 -0.99 8.13
C ALA A 72 6.32 0.04 7.01
N LEU A 73 6.41 1.34 7.32
CA LEU A 73 6.38 2.40 6.30
C LEU A 73 7.58 2.32 5.37
N ALA A 74 8.78 2.07 5.88
CA ALA A 74 9.98 1.89 5.07
C ALA A 74 9.83 0.69 4.11
N GLY A 75 9.33 -0.45 4.61
CA GLY A 75 9.04 -1.62 3.77
C GLY A 75 8.02 -1.31 2.66
N VAL A 76 6.95 -0.58 2.97
CA VAL A 76 5.96 -0.14 1.97
C VAL A 76 6.57 0.79 0.93
N LEU A 77 7.39 1.76 1.35
CA LEU A 77 8.07 2.69 0.44
C LEU A 77 9.05 1.97 -0.49
N VAL A 78 9.80 0.99 0.02
CA VAL A 78 10.73 0.18 -0.79
C VAL A 78 9.96 -0.64 -1.82
N VAL A 79 8.90 -1.36 -1.41
CA VAL A 79 8.06 -2.15 -2.32
C VAL A 79 7.42 -1.26 -3.37
N PHE A 80 6.91 -0.09 -2.98
CA PHE A 80 6.33 0.88 -3.89
C PHE A 80 7.37 1.41 -4.88
N GLY A 81 8.56 1.77 -4.42
CA GLY A 81 9.65 2.25 -5.28
C GLY A 81 10.08 1.21 -6.31
N VAL A 82 10.24 -0.05 -5.89
CA VAL A 82 10.59 -1.15 -6.79
C VAL A 82 9.47 -1.41 -7.80
N ALA A 83 8.22 -1.47 -7.35
CA ALA A 83 7.06 -1.66 -8.24
C ALA A 83 6.90 -0.48 -9.21
N HIS A 84 7.17 0.75 -8.78
CA HIS A 84 7.11 1.95 -9.63
C HIS A 84 8.22 1.96 -10.69
N MET A 85 9.45 1.57 -10.32
CA MET A 85 10.56 1.43 -11.27
C MET A 85 10.31 0.28 -12.25
N ALA A 86 9.74 -0.83 -11.79
CA ALA A 86 9.33 -1.93 -12.66
C ALA A 86 8.22 -1.51 -13.64
N LEU A 87 7.22 -0.73 -13.17
CA LEU A 87 6.19 -0.15 -14.05
C LEU A 87 6.79 0.81 -15.08
N LEU A 88 7.73 1.68 -14.68
CA LEU A 88 8.43 2.58 -15.60
C LEU A 88 9.18 1.83 -16.70
N HIS A 89 9.78 0.70 -16.34
CA HIS A 89 10.54 -0.12 -17.28
C HIS A 89 9.62 -0.91 -18.25
N TRP A 90 8.48 -1.40 -17.75
CA TRP A 90 7.54 -2.21 -18.55
C TRP A 90 6.54 -1.37 -19.35
N LEU A 91 6.20 -0.18 -18.88
CA LEU A 91 5.20 0.69 -19.45
C LEU A 91 5.85 2.07 -19.69
N PRO A 92 6.39 2.34 -20.89
CA PRO A 92 6.93 3.65 -21.25
C PRO A 92 5.80 4.65 -21.51
N ILE A 93 4.86 4.78 -20.56
CA ILE A 93 3.74 5.72 -20.62
C ILE A 93 4.24 7.10 -20.18
N GLY A 94 5.05 7.71 -21.03
CA GLY A 94 5.47 9.09 -20.88
C GLY A 94 6.33 9.38 -19.64
N PRO A 95 6.36 10.65 -19.18
CA PRO A 95 7.24 11.08 -18.12
C PRO A 95 6.87 10.42 -16.77
N PRO A 96 7.84 10.26 -15.85
CA PRO A 96 7.62 9.61 -14.55
C PRO A 96 6.52 10.26 -13.70
N SER A 97 6.25 11.55 -13.92
CA SER A 97 5.16 12.29 -13.30
C SER A 97 3.77 11.75 -13.65
N SER A 98 3.58 11.21 -14.87
CA SER A 98 2.31 10.64 -15.31
C SER A 98 2.01 9.34 -14.55
N LEU A 99 3.00 8.46 -14.46
CA LEU A 99 2.90 7.23 -13.66
C LEU A 99 2.71 7.51 -12.17
N LEU A 100 3.30 8.59 -11.66
CA LEU A 100 3.11 9.01 -10.27
C LEU A 100 1.66 9.39 -9.95
N SER A 101 0.96 10.02 -10.90
CA SER A 101 -0.46 10.36 -10.72
C SER A 101 -1.34 9.11 -10.58
N PHE A 102 -1.02 8.03 -11.30
CA PHE A 102 -1.72 6.75 -11.19
C PHE A 102 -1.31 5.96 -9.94
N SER A 103 -0.05 6.04 -9.49
CA SER A 103 0.47 5.25 -8.37
C SER A 103 0.25 5.91 -6.99
N ARG A 104 0.07 7.24 -6.94
CA ARG A 104 -0.25 8.02 -5.73
C ARG A 104 -1.39 7.46 -4.87
N PRO A 105 -2.58 7.11 -5.43
CA PRO A 105 -3.67 6.58 -4.61
C PRO A 105 -3.29 5.24 -3.94
N TYR A 106 -2.47 4.41 -4.59
CA TYR A 106 -1.96 3.17 -4.02
C TYR A 106 -1.02 3.42 -2.85
N LEU A 107 -0.09 4.38 -2.98
CA LEU A 107 0.79 4.77 -1.89
C LEU A 107 0.00 5.32 -0.69
N GLY A 108 -0.99 6.19 -0.94
CA GLY A 108 -1.86 6.74 0.10
C GLY A 108 -2.63 5.64 0.85
N ALA A 109 -3.22 4.69 0.12
CA ALA A 109 -3.92 3.55 0.70
C ALA A 109 -2.97 2.64 1.50
N ALA A 110 -1.73 2.42 1.04
CA ALA A 110 -0.73 1.65 1.76
C ALA A 110 -0.34 2.30 3.09
N VAL A 111 -0.10 3.61 3.10
CA VAL A 111 0.23 4.37 4.31
C VAL A 111 -0.94 4.33 5.31
N LEU A 112 -2.17 4.48 4.84
CA LEU A 112 -3.38 4.34 5.66
C LEU A 112 -3.51 2.94 6.25
N ALA A 113 -3.26 1.90 5.44
CA ALA A 113 -3.29 0.51 5.90
C ALA A 113 -2.25 0.27 7.00
N VAL A 114 -1.02 0.79 6.85
CA VAL A 114 0.00 0.71 7.90
C VAL A 114 -0.43 1.48 9.14
N ALA A 115 -0.95 2.70 9.00
CA ALA A 115 -1.42 3.52 10.11
C ALA A 115 -2.55 2.84 10.90
N TRP A 116 -3.46 2.15 10.21
CA TRP A 116 -4.57 1.42 10.81
C TRP A 116 -4.10 0.13 11.50
N LEU A 117 -3.27 -0.66 10.82
CA LEU A 117 -2.82 -1.97 11.32
C LEU A 117 -1.82 -1.86 12.49
N TYR A 118 -1.05 -0.78 12.52
CA TYR A 118 -0.11 -0.44 13.60
C TYR A 118 -0.67 0.69 14.49
N ARG A 119 -1.99 0.88 14.53
CA ARG A 119 -2.61 1.80 15.48
C ARG A 119 -2.25 1.35 16.90
N PRO A 120 -1.79 2.25 17.79
CA PRO A 120 -1.49 1.89 19.16
C PRO A 120 -2.76 1.29 19.77
N ARG A 121 -2.69 0.02 20.19
CA ARG A 121 -3.75 -0.59 21.00
C ARG A 121 -3.81 0.25 22.26
N GLN A 122 -4.88 1.05 22.41
CA GLN A 122 -5.21 1.62 23.70
C GLN A 122 -5.29 0.43 24.65
N LYS A 123 -4.30 0.31 25.55
CA LYS A 123 -4.42 -0.58 26.70
C LYS A 123 -5.69 -0.09 27.38
N THR A 124 -6.76 -0.87 27.27
CA THR A 124 -7.90 -0.73 28.15
C THR A 124 -7.33 -0.90 29.55
N SER A 125 -7.07 0.22 30.21
CA SER A 125 -6.84 0.26 31.65
C SER A 125 -8.09 -0.35 32.25
N LYS A 126 -8.03 -1.64 32.56
CA LYS A 126 -8.95 -2.23 33.53
C LYS A 126 -8.70 -1.44 34.82
N VAL A 127 -9.50 -0.41 35.04
CA VAL A 127 -9.65 0.20 36.35
C VAL A 127 -10.35 -0.87 37.18
N VAL A 128 -9.54 -1.65 37.89
CA VAL A 128 -10.01 -2.50 38.98
C VAL A 128 -10.41 -1.52 40.08
N TYR A 129 -11.71 -1.28 40.22
CA TYR A 129 -12.22 -0.70 41.46
C TYR A 129 -12.10 -1.79 42.52
N ALA A 130 -11.24 -1.54 43.51
CA ALA A 130 -11.16 -2.28 44.76
C ALA A 130 -12.20 -1.72 45.74
#